data_AF-A0A0N4TZT1-F1
#
_entry.id   AF-A0A0N4TZT1-F1
#
_cell.length_a   1.000
_cell.length_b   1.000
_cell.length_c   1.000
_cell.angle_alpha   90.00
_cell.angle_beta   90.00
_cell.angle_gamma   90.00
#
_symmetry.space_group_name_H-M   'P 1'
#
loop_
_entity.id
_entity.type
_entity.pdbx_description
1 polymer ?
#
loop_
_entity_poly.entity_id
_entity_poly.type
_entity_poly.pdbx_seq_one_letter_code
_entity_poly.pdbx_strand_id
1 'polypeptide(L)'
;MKSPKYVNVKECGTVSAEFAPCIQKEIADQIFYDCCKLYVESKCHELCQYETNRDVAQSLLLETFHKKKCSLDSISSILYCASQNRDNRLCCKQFGLTSPKSGISRRCLQMCDPYRLNILTLRKDYFVCLSNWDIIMYCHHGGLRNYSLTNFQAPRRNMTISYEEELSSLMLRWRGSLWKAVLKDLIAFYFAYYIILFFQWYYLDEKQKEYFTGWIIWCEIGSQYIPLSFLLGFFVAVVVARWWEQFNYISWPDKLMMMVVTCLPGDHNLPVRQAIARWSSLQAAIAWSGISVRTLKRFPTERHLVEAHLMTEEEYKMFTGVEERHGKWFVPVMWISNLLGALYRQQRIDSVQLNMLMQQLYSFRDGFAMLFVYDWVKIPLVYTQVVAIATYGYFMICLIGRQPKIDEHSMRKEVSILFPVFTTFQILFYIGWLKVGQYLMNPFGEDDDDFGCVFISILLSFNNIISTTRSVY
;
A
#
# COMPACT_ATOMS: atom_id res chain seq x y z
N MET A 1 -49.40 -12.97 3.92
CA MET A 1 -47.96 -13.10 3.60
C MET A 1 -47.83 -13.44 2.12
N LYS A 2 -47.41 -12.49 1.28
CA LYS A 2 -47.04 -12.76 -0.12
C LYS A 2 -45.55 -13.06 -0.15
N SER A 3 -45.17 -14.14 -0.82
CA SER A 3 -43.79 -14.58 -1.04
C SER A 3 -42.93 -13.48 -1.68
N PRO A 4 -41.63 -13.36 -1.36
CA PRO A 4 -40.75 -12.42 -2.04
C PRO A 4 -40.55 -12.90 -3.48
N LYS A 5 -40.96 -12.07 -4.45
CA LYS A 5 -40.65 -12.29 -5.86
C LYS A 5 -39.12 -12.27 -6.00
N TYR A 6 -38.53 -13.33 -6.55
CA TYR A 6 -37.13 -13.36 -6.95
C TYR A 6 -36.91 -12.27 -8.01
N VAL A 7 -36.30 -11.15 -7.63
CA VAL A 7 -35.91 -10.09 -8.55
C VAL A 7 -34.64 -10.53 -9.26
N ASN A 8 -34.67 -10.61 -10.59
CA ASN A 8 -33.51 -10.94 -11.40
C ASN A 8 -32.43 -9.86 -11.23
N VAL A 9 -31.22 -10.23 -10.79
CA VAL A 9 -30.11 -9.29 -10.48
C VAL A 9 -29.72 -8.42 -11.68
N LYS A 10 -30.09 -8.81 -12.91
CA LYS A 10 -29.86 -8.02 -14.12
C LYS A 10 -30.86 -6.87 -14.35
N GLU A 11 -31.98 -6.83 -13.62
CA GLU A 11 -33.08 -5.88 -13.86
C GLU A 11 -33.42 -4.95 -12.67
N CYS A 12 -32.81 -5.15 -11.50
CA CYS A 12 -33.01 -4.30 -10.32
C CYS A 12 -32.57 -2.83 -10.56
N GLY A 13 -33.14 -1.87 -9.81
CA GLY A 13 -32.82 -0.44 -9.94
C GLY A 13 -33.20 0.18 -11.30
N THR A 14 -34.16 -0.42 -12.01
CA THR A 14 -34.68 0.06 -13.30
C THR A 14 -36.18 0.33 -13.23
N VAL A 15 -36.72 1.04 -14.22
CA VAL A 15 -38.16 1.33 -14.35
C VAL A 15 -38.99 0.05 -14.41
N SER A 16 -38.51 -1.00 -15.09
CA SER A 16 -39.21 -2.28 -15.25
C SER A 16 -39.30 -3.10 -13.96
N ALA A 17 -38.37 -2.90 -13.03
CA ALA A 17 -38.37 -3.53 -11.71
C ALA A 17 -38.87 -2.60 -10.60
N GLU A 18 -39.59 -1.51 -10.95
CA GLU A 18 -40.09 -0.51 -10.00
C GLU A 18 -38.99 0.04 -9.06
N PHE A 19 -37.76 0.14 -9.57
CA PHE A 19 -36.57 0.54 -8.83
C PHE A 19 -36.27 -0.31 -7.58
N ALA A 20 -36.70 -1.57 -7.55
CA ALA A 20 -36.37 -2.48 -6.46
C ALA A 20 -34.84 -2.51 -6.21
N PRO A 21 -34.38 -2.42 -4.94
CA PRO A 21 -32.97 -2.38 -4.62
C PRO A 21 -32.18 -3.60 -5.11
N CYS A 22 -31.02 -3.35 -5.70
CA CYS A 22 -30.10 -4.41 -6.12
C CYS A 22 -29.29 -5.02 -4.97
N ILE A 23 -29.20 -4.31 -3.84
CA ILE A 23 -28.36 -4.63 -2.68
C ILE A 23 -29.28 -4.85 -1.48
N GLN A 24 -28.97 -5.86 -0.66
CA GLN A 24 -29.67 -6.10 0.61
C GLN A 24 -29.58 -4.87 1.53
N LYS A 25 -30.65 -4.60 2.28
CA LYS A 25 -30.78 -3.39 3.11
C LYS A 25 -29.66 -3.31 4.15
N GLU A 26 -29.29 -4.43 4.76
CA GLU A 26 -28.26 -4.50 5.80
C GLU A 26 -26.89 -4.03 5.27
N ILE A 27 -26.54 -4.44 4.04
CA ILE A 27 -25.29 -4.05 3.38
C ILE A 27 -25.35 -2.58 2.95
N ALA A 28 -26.50 -2.14 2.42
CA ALA A 28 -26.70 -0.75 2.02
C ALA A 28 -26.60 0.21 3.21
N ASP A 29 -27.25 -0.13 4.33
CA ASP A 29 -27.23 0.64 5.58
C ASP A 29 -25.81 0.76 6.14
N GLN A 30 -25.01 -0.31 6.09
CA GLN A 30 -23.61 -0.26 6.52
C GLN A 30 -22.79 0.74 5.67
N ILE A 31 -22.95 0.70 4.34
CA ILE A 31 -22.27 1.62 3.42
C ILE A 31 -22.68 3.08 3.70
N PHE A 32 -23.97 3.30 3.91
CA PHE A 32 -24.52 4.62 4.20
C PHE A 32 -23.99 5.15 5.54
N TYR A 33 -24.04 4.32 6.59
CA TYR A 33 -23.58 4.66 7.93
C TYR A 33 -22.08 4.99 7.95
N ASP A 34 -21.24 4.22 7.25
CA ASP A 34 -19.81 4.47 7.17
C ASP A 34 -19.48 5.78 6.44
N CYS A 35 -20.28 6.19 5.44
CA CYS A 35 -20.18 7.52 4.86
C CYS A 35 -20.57 8.63 5.86
N CYS A 36 -21.66 8.43 6.60
CA CYS A 36 -22.12 9.40 7.59
C CYS A 36 -21.12 9.65 8.72
N LYS A 37 -20.36 8.64 9.16
CA LYS A 37 -19.27 8.84 10.14
C LYS A 37 -18.25 9.88 9.70
N LEU A 38 -18.07 10.06 8.39
CA LEU A 38 -17.08 10.98 7.82
C LEU A 38 -17.61 12.40 7.63
N TYR A 39 -18.89 12.55 7.28
CA TYR A 39 -19.45 13.81 6.78
C TYR A 39 -20.65 14.36 7.58
N VAL A 40 -21.16 13.59 8.53
CA VAL A 40 -22.38 13.91 9.29
C VAL A 40 -22.07 13.89 10.80
N GLU A 41 -22.64 14.84 11.54
CA GLU A 41 -22.49 14.91 13.00
C GLU A 41 -23.05 13.65 13.69
N SER A 42 -22.39 13.21 14.77
CA SER A 42 -22.76 12.00 15.50
C SER A 42 -24.20 11.97 16.01
N LYS A 43 -24.77 13.14 16.30
CA LYS A 43 -26.17 13.30 16.75
C LYS A 43 -27.19 12.98 15.65
N CYS A 44 -26.78 13.01 14.40
CA CYS A 44 -27.62 12.80 13.22
C CYS A 44 -27.46 11.39 12.61
N HIS A 45 -26.57 10.55 13.15
CA HIS A 45 -26.21 9.24 12.57
C HIS A 45 -27.37 8.25 12.50
N GLU A 46 -28.42 8.42 13.32
CA GLU A 46 -29.63 7.57 13.27
C GLU A 46 -30.42 7.71 11.97
N LEU A 47 -30.26 8.82 11.24
CA LEU A 47 -30.87 9.02 9.92
C LEU A 47 -30.11 8.31 8.80
N CYS A 48 -28.95 7.71 9.09
CA CYS A 48 -28.09 7.08 8.11
C CYS A 48 -28.43 5.60 7.87
N GLN A 49 -29.72 5.38 7.59
CA GLN A 49 -30.31 4.09 7.25
C GLN A 49 -31.39 4.29 6.17
N TYR A 50 -31.54 3.33 5.27
CA TYR A 50 -32.57 3.33 4.25
C TYR A 50 -33.89 2.83 4.83
N GLU A 51 -34.58 3.74 5.53
CA GLU A 51 -35.93 3.46 6.05
C GLU A 51 -37.00 3.81 5.01
N THR A 52 -37.72 2.79 4.55
CA THR A 52 -38.73 2.89 3.47
C THR A 52 -40.15 2.83 4.02
N ASN A 53 -40.33 2.53 5.31
CA ASN A 53 -41.62 2.62 5.98
C ASN A 53 -41.88 4.07 6.42
N ARG A 54 -42.95 4.66 5.88
CA ARG A 54 -43.32 6.05 6.11
C ARG A 54 -43.49 6.42 7.58
N ASP A 55 -44.17 5.59 8.38
CA ASP A 55 -44.46 5.89 9.77
C ASP A 55 -43.16 5.87 10.61
N VAL A 56 -42.29 4.89 10.33
CA VAL A 56 -40.99 4.75 10.99
C VAL A 56 -40.05 5.88 10.58
N ALA A 57 -39.93 6.18 9.30
CA ALA A 57 -39.11 7.28 8.77
C ALA A 57 -39.51 8.64 9.35
N GLN A 58 -40.81 8.91 9.49
CA GLN A 58 -41.30 10.14 10.10
C GLN A 58 -41.01 10.21 11.61
N SER A 59 -41.20 9.11 12.33
CA SER A 59 -40.87 9.05 13.76
C SER A 59 -39.38 9.30 14.02
N LEU A 60 -38.51 8.71 13.18
CA LEU A 60 -37.06 8.87 13.21
C LEU A 60 -36.65 10.33 12.97
N LEU A 61 -37.20 10.98 11.94
CA LEU A 61 -36.94 12.39 11.68
C LEU A 61 -37.32 13.28 12.87
N LEU A 62 -38.52 13.09 13.42
CA LEU A 62 -39.00 13.86 14.56
C LEU A 62 -38.10 13.66 15.79
N GLU A 63 -37.71 12.43 16.08
CA GLU A 63 -36.84 12.11 17.20
C GLU A 63 -35.44 12.70 17.05
N THR A 64 -34.80 12.54 15.89
CA THR A 64 -33.44 13.02 15.65
C THR A 64 -33.36 14.56 15.66
N PHE A 65 -34.37 15.25 15.14
CA PHE A 65 -34.39 16.72 15.15
C PHE A 65 -34.80 17.32 16.50
N HIS A 66 -35.88 16.83 17.12
CA HIS A 66 -36.38 17.42 18.37
C HIS A 66 -35.63 16.95 19.61
N LYS A 67 -35.32 15.65 19.74
CA LYS A 67 -34.67 15.12 20.95
C LYS A 67 -33.16 15.24 20.88
N LYS A 68 -32.54 14.89 19.75
CA LYS A 68 -31.07 14.83 19.61
C LYS A 68 -30.43 16.13 19.10
N LYS A 69 -31.26 17.13 18.76
CA LYS A 69 -30.82 18.46 18.26
C LYS A 69 -29.87 18.35 17.06
N CYS A 70 -30.14 17.45 16.12
CA CYS A 70 -29.43 17.39 14.84
C CYS A 70 -29.63 18.70 14.06
N SER A 71 -28.56 19.29 13.51
CA SER A 71 -28.70 20.47 12.66
C SER A 71 -29.33 20.11 11.31
N LEU A 72 -30.25 20.94 10.82
CA LEU A 72 -30.84 20.78 9.48
C LEU A 72 -29.79 20.88 8.37
N ASP A 73 -28.67 21.55 8.63
CA ASP A 73 -27.54 21.63 7.69
C ASP A 73 -26.92 20.25 7.42
N SER A 74 -27.10 19.29 8.32
CA SER A 74 -26.59 17.92 8.14
C SER A 74 -27.38 17.13 7.09
N ILE A 75 -28.60 17.54 6.72
CA ILE A 75 -29.43 16.77 5.76
C ILE A 75 -28.80 16.74 4.37
N SER A 76 -28.12 17.81 3.93
CA SER A 76 -27.42 17.78 2.65
C SER A 76 -26.32 16.72 2.63
N SER A 77 -25.53 16.62 3.70
CA SER A 77 -24.50 15.59 3.87
C SER A 77 -25.10 14.18 3.99
N ILE A 78 -26.23 14.04 4.67
CA ILE A 78 -26.95 12.76 4.78
C ILE A 78 -27.45 12.30 3.40
N LEU A 79 -28.09 13.19 2.62
CA LEU A 79 -28.54 12.89 1.26
C LEU A 79 -27.38 12.61 0.32
N TYR A 80 -26.26 13.34 0.46
CA TYR A 80 -25.04 13.07 -0.28
C TYR A 80 -24.58 11.62 -0.03
N CYS A 81 -24.48 11.21 1.23
CA CYS A 81 -24.11 9.86 1.62
C CYS A 81 -25.13 8.79 1.18
N ALA A 82 -26.44 9.06 1.27
CA ALA A 82 -27.48 8.15 0.79
C ALA A 82 -27.43 7.96 -0.73
N SER A 83 -27.22 9.05 -1.48
CA SER A 83 -27.25 9.00 -2.94
C SER A 83 -26.06 8.26 -3.56
N GLN A 84 -24.94 8.15 -2.83
CA GLN A 84 -23.68 7.59 -3.33
C GLN A 84 -23.29 8.16 -4.71
N ASN A 85 -23.50 9.47 -4.89
CA ASN A 85 -23.24 10.21 -6.13
C ASN A 85 -24.04 9.70 -7.35
N ARG A 86 -25.29 9.28 -7.15
CA ARG A 86 -26.18 8.80 -8.22
C ARG A 86 -27.37 9.73 -8.44
N ASP A 87 -27.76 9.89 -9.70
CA ASP A 87 -28.96 10.61 -10.11
C ASP A 87 -30.18 9.68 -9.98
N ASN A 88 -30.97 9.90 -8.92
CA ASN A 88 -32.16 9.10 -8.62
C ASN A 88 -33.47 9.83 -8.98
N ARG A 89 -33.38 10.92 -9.75
CA ARG A 89 -34.56 11.76 -10.08
C ARG A 89 -35.62 11.01 -10.87
N LEU A 90 -35.24 10.03 -11.69
CA LEU A 90 -36.19 9.20 -12.44
C LEU A 90 -37.09 8.38 -11.51
N CYS A 91 -36.50 7.74 -10.49
CA CYS A 91 -37.26 7.03 -9.45
C CYS A 91 -38.18 7.98 -8.68
N CYS A 92 -37.65 9.10 -8.21
CA CYS A 92 -38.43 10.07 -7.44
C CYS A 92 -39.62 10.65 -8.23
N LYS A 93 -39.47 10.88 -9.55
CA LYS A 93 -40.57 11.30 -10.42
C LYS A 93 -41.66 10.23 -10.52
N GLN A 94 -41.27 8.96 -10.66
CA GLN A 94 -42.21 7.84 -10.81
C GLN A 94 -43.04 7.61 -9.53
N PHE A 95 -42.43 7.76 -8.36
CA PHE A 95 -43.10 7.61 -7.07
C PHE A 95 -43.75 8.90 -6.54
N GLY A 96 -43.99 9.89 -7.42
CA GLY A 96 -44.89 11.00 -7.11
C GLY A 96 -44.31 12.13 -6.28
N LEU A 97 -42.96 12.26 -6.14
CA LEU A 97 -42.35 13.51 -5.65
C LEU A 97 -42.64 14.70 -6.57
N THR A 98 -43.21 14.44 -7.75
CA THR A 98 -43.79 15.45 -8.64
C THR A 98 -45.30 15.27 -8.82
N SER A 99 -46.11 16.05 -8.13
CA SER A 99 -47.53 16.24 -8.49
C SER A 99 -47.69 17.54 -9.32
N PRO A 100 -48.55 17.58 -10.37
CA PRO A 100 -48.63 18.71 -11.30
C PRO A 100 -49.16 20.02 -10.74
N LYS A 101 -49.54 20.09 -9.44
CA LYS A 101 -50.31 21.21 -8.89
C LYS A 101 -49.54 22.23 -8.03
N SER A 102 -48.21 22.20 -7.96
CA SER A 102 -47.48 23.30 -7.29
C SER A 102 -45.99 23.38 -7.69
N GLY A 103 -45.43 24.59 -7.73
CA GLY A 103 -44.00 24.84 -7.97
C GLY A 103 -43.03 24.28 -6.92
N ILE A 104 -43.56 23.58 -5.90
CA ILE A 104 -42.84 22.86 -4.85
C ILE A 104 -42.22 21.55 -5.42
N SER A 105 -42.86 20.97 -6.43
CA SER A 105 -42.51 19.72 -7.12
C SER A 105 -41.09 19.67 -7.71
N ARG A 106 -40.57 20.77 -8.26
CA ARG A 106 -39.18 20.84 -8.78
C ARG A 106 -38.12 20.94 -7.69
N ARG A 107 -38.46 21.44 -6.50
CA ARG A 107 -37.50 21.65 -5.39
C ARG A 107 -37.18 20.34 -4.68
N CYS A 108 -38.18 19.51 -4.41
CA CYS A 108 -37.97 18.22 -3.75
C CYS A 108 -37.17 17.22 -4.62
N LEU A 109 -37.28 17.31 -5.95
CA LEU A 109 -36.45 16.52 -6.87
C LEU A 109 -34.94 16.77 -6.71
N GLN A 110 -34.53 17.90 -6.16
CA GLN A 110 -33.11 18.18 -5.94
C GLN A 110 -32.51 17.27 -4.86
N MET A 111 -33.32 16.82 -3.90
CA MET A 111 -32.87 15.85 -2.87
C MET A 111 -32.53 14.48 -3.46
N CYS A 112 -33.05 14.16 -4.66
CA CYS A 112 -32.79 12.91 -5.34
C CYS A 112 -31.51 12.92 -6.22
N ASP A 113 -30.85 14.07 -6.36
CA ASP A 113 -29.55 14.25 -7.03
C ASP A 113 -28.76 15.38 -6.35
N PRO A 114 -28.27 15.15 -5.11
CA PRO A 114 -27.62 16.19 -4.31
C PRO A 114 -26.27 16.64 -4.88
N TYR A 115 -25.59 15.79 -5.68
CA TYR A 115 -24.26 16.07 -6.22
C TYR A 115 -24.26 17.15 -7.31
N ARG A 116 -25.13 17.04 -8.33
CA ARG A 116 -25.13 17.99 -9.46
C ARG A 116 -25.67 19.37 -9.11
N LEU A 117 -26.37 19.51 -7.98
CA LEU A 117 -27.12 20.72 -7.64
C LEU A 117 -26.51 21.49 -6.45
N ASN A 118 -25.40 21.02 -5.88
CA ASN A 118 -24.60 21.70 -4.87
C ASN A 118 -25.45 22.27 -3.72
N ILE A 119 -26.29 21.41 -3.11
CA ILE A 119 -27.14 21.76 -1.97
C ILE A 119 -26.25 21.98 -0.74
N LEU A 120 -25.59 23.14 -0.66
CA LEU A 120 -24.68 23.47 0.44
C LEU A 120 -25.43 23.88 1.71
N THR A 121 -26.72 24.20 1.62
CA THR A 121 -27.55 24.53 2.78
C THR A 121 -29.03 24.38 2.42
N LEU A 122 -29.78 23.58 3.18
CA LEU A 122 -31.21 23.44 2.99
C LEU A 122 -31.91 24.69 3.56
N ARG A 123 -32.44 25.53 2.67
CA ARG A 123 -33.32 26.64 3.08
C ARG A 123 -34.63 26.10 3.68
N LYS A 124 -35.31 26.89 4.51
CA LYS A 124 -36.54 26.51 5.25
C LYS A 124 -37.67 25.95 4.36
N ASP A 125 -37.67 26.27 3.08
CA ASP A 125 -38.65 25.83 2.09
C ASP A 125 -38.50 24.36 1.64
N TYR A 126 -37.36 23.71 1.93
CA TYR A 126 -37.14 22.28 1.64
C TYR A 126 -37.70 21.36 2.73
N PHE A 127 -38.13 21.89 3.88
CA PHE A 127 -38.69 21.10 4.98
C PHE A 127 -39.95 20.32 4.54
N VAL A 128 -40.75 20.91 3.64
CA VAL A 128 -41.95 20.26 3.08
C VAL A 128 -41.58 18.95 2.36
N CYS A 129 -40.37 18.84 1.81
CA CYS A 129 -39.89 17.66 1.10
C CYS A 129 -39.51 16.50 2.03
N LEU A 130 -39.15 16.78 3.30
CA LEU A 130 -38.83 15.75 4.30
C LEU A 130 -40.03 14.86 4.64
N SER A 131 -41.26 15.31 4.34
CA SER A 131 -42.46 14.49 4.48
C SER A 131 -42.47 13.24 3.59
N ASN A 132 -41.60 13.19 2.55
CA ASN A 132 -41.44 12.08 1.61
C ASN A 132 -40.06 11.41 1.75
N TRP A 133 -39.46 11.45 2.95
CA TRP A 133 -38.14 10.89 3.22
C TRP A 133 -38.03 9.39 2.93
N ASP A 134 -39.10 8.66 3.18
CA ASP A 134 -39.26 7.24 2.84
C ASP A 134 -39.07 6.97 1.35
N ILE A 135 -39.67 7.82 0.49
CA ILE A 135 -39.55 7.70 -0.96
C ILE A 135 -38.14 8.07 -1.43
N ILE A 136 -37.55 9.11 -0.84
CA ILE A 136 -36.18 9.54 -1.15
C ILE A 136 -35.18 8.42 -0.80
N MET A 137 -35.32 7.82 0.38
CA MET A 137 -34.47 6.71 0.82
C MET A 137 -34.67 5.45 -0.01
N TYR A 138 -35.93 5.11 -0.35
CA TYR A 138 -36.21 4.01 -1.29
C TYR A 138 -35.51 4.22 -2.63
N CYS A 139 -35.60 5.42 -3.20
CA CYS A 139 -34.98 5.73 -4.49
C CYS A 139 -33.45 5.77 -4.45
N HIS A 140 -32.86 6.24 -3.35
CA HIS A 140 -31.40 6.17 -3.16
C HIS A 140 -30.91 4.73 -3.01
N HIS A 141 -31.63 3.89 -2.26
CA HIS A 141 -31.32 2.47 -2.12
C HIS A 141 -31.46 1.72 -3.45
N GLY A 142 -32.55 1.97 -4.19
CA GLY A 142 -32.80 1.49 -5.55
C GLY A 142 -31.72 1.93 -6.55
N GLY A 143 -31.10 3.07 -6.29
CA GLY A 143 -29.99 3.60 -7.07
C GLY A 143 -28.71 2.78 -6.97
N LEU A 144 -28.47 2.03 -5.89
CA LEU A 144 -27.23 1.28 -5.65
C LEU A 144 -27.12 0.06 -6.59
N ARG A 145 -25.93 -0.21 -7.17
CA ARG A 145 -25.70 -1.31 -8.14
C ARG A 145 -24.43 -2.07 -7.78
N ASN A 146 -24.45 -3.40 -7.95
CA ASN A 146 -23.34 -4.32 -7.63
C ASN A 146 -22.05 -4.08 -8.43
N TYR A 147 -22.11 -3.38 -9.58
CA TYR A 147 -20.92 -3.02 -10.37
C TYR A 147 -19.93 -2.09 -9.63
N SER A 148 -20.30 -1.59 -8.45
CA SER A 148 -19.48 -0.70 -7.63
C SER A 148 -18.66 -1.41 -6.55
N LEU A 149 -18.83 -2.72 -6.35
CA LEU A 149 -18.01 -3.49 -5.42
C LEU A 149 -16.62 -3.86 -5.98
N THR A 150 -16.36 -3.60 -7.27
CA THR A 150 -15.03 -3.79 -7.88
C THR A 150 -14.26 -2.51 -8.14
N ASN A 151 -14.84 -1.31 -7.98
CA ASN A 151 -14.13 -0.04 -8.30
C ASN A 151 -14.47 1.16 -7.40
N PHE A 152 -15.01 0.94 -6.21
CA PHE A 152 -15.02 1.95 -5.16
C PHE A 152 -14.45 1.36 -3.87
N GLN A 153 -13.16 1.03 -3.89
CA GLN A 153 -12.35 1.47 -2.75
C GLN A 153 -12.40 3.00 -2.81
N ALA A 154 -13.33 3.60 -2.07
CA ALA A 154 -13.04 4.91 -1.52
C ALA A 154 -11.61 4.83 -1.00
N PRO A 155 -10.71 5.77 -1.33
CA PRO A 155 -9.38 5.73 -0.76
C PRO A 155 -9.63 5.68 0.73
N ARG A 156 -9.28 4.55 1.36
CA ARG A 156 -9.05 4.57 2.79
C ARG A 156 -7.97 5.63 2.89
N ARG A 157 -8.34 6.85 3.29
CA ARG A 157 -7.58 7.52 4.32
C ARG A 157 -7.69 6.61 5.55
N ASN A 158 -7.04 5.45 5.48
CA ASN A 158 -6.23 5.06 6.60
C ASN A 158 -5.40 6.31 6.81
N MET A 159 -5.65 7.04 7.88
CA MET A 159 -4.54 7.71 8.51
C MET A 159 -3.41 6.67 8.47
N THR A 160 -2.33 6.93 7.74
CA THR A 160 -1.17 6.04 7.62
C THR A 160 -0.44 5.88 8.97
N ILE A 161 -1.13 6.19 10.04
CA ILE A 161 -0.70 6.34 11.40
C ILE A 161 -1.80 5.71 12.24
N SER A 162 -1.65 4.42 12.48
CA SER A 162 -2.21 3.72 13.63
C SER A 162 -1.07 3.61 14.64
N TYR A 163 -0.92 4.60 15.53
CA TYR A 163 0.03 4.51 16.65
C TYR A 163 -0.57 3.75 17.84
N GLU A 164 -1.13 2.57 17.58
CA GLU A 164 -1.53 1.63 18.63
C GLU A 164 -1.06 0.19 18.31
N GLU A 165 0.05 0.03 17.58
CA GLU A 165 0.78 -1.22 17.63
C GLU A 165 1.75 -1.15 18.81
N GLU A 166 1.30 -1.60 19.99
CA GLU A 166 2.20 -1.91 21.09
C GLU A 166 3.29 -2.88 20.59
N LEU A 167 4.52 -2.73 21.10
CA LEU A 167 5.65 -3.60 20.74
C LEU A 167 5.33 -5.10 20.90
N SER A 168 4.45 -5.43 21.84
CA SER A 168 3.92 -6.78 22.09
C SER A 168 3.15 -7.35 20.89
N SER A 169 2.33 -6.53 20.22
CA SER A 169 1.54 -6.92 19.05
C SER A 169 2.44 -7.19 17.84
N LEU A 170 3.51 -6.39 17.68
CA LEU A 170 4.53 -6.59 16.63
C LEU A 170 5.22 -7.95 16.74
N MET A 171 5.47 -8.44 17.96
CA MET A 171 6.11 -9.74 18.19
C MET A 171 5.28 -10.94 17.72
N LEU A 172 3.96 -10.79 17.55
CA LEU A 172 3.06 -11.88 17.12
C LEU A 172 2.83 -11.91 15.60
N ARG A 173 3.33 -10.92 14.87
CA ARG A 173 3.18 -10.85 13.42
C ARG A 173 4.08 -11.89 12.73
N TRP A 174 3.58 -12.48 11.63
CA TRP A 174 4.33 -13.49 10.84
C TRP A 174 5.00 -12.93 9.59
N ARG A 175 4.32 -12.06 8.84
CA ARG A 175 4.87 -11.46 7.60
C ARG A 175 5.89 -10.37 7.95
N GLY A 176 7.06 -10.43 7.34
CA GLY A 176 8.18 -9.51 7.62
C GLY A 176 8.76 -9.66 9.04
N SER A 177 8.51 -10.77 9.72
CA SER A 177 8.89 -10.92 11.14
C SER A 177 10.16 -11.72 11.35
N LEU A 178 10.76 -11.48 12.51
CA LEU A 178 11.92 -12.21 13.02
C LEU A 178 11.69 -13.73 13.03
N TRP A 179 10.47 -14.17 13.33
CA TRP A 179 10.12 -15.59 13.38
C TRP A 179 10.25 -16.24 12.01
N LYS A 180 9.66 -15.65 10.96
CA LYS A 180 9.76 -16.17 9.60
C LYS A 180 11.22 -16.24 9.13
N ALA A 181 12.04 -15.27 9.56
CA ALA A 181 13.45 -15.17 9.20
C ALA A 181 14.35 -16.24 9.84
N VAL A 182 14.16 -16.49 11.14
CA VAL A 182 15.08 -17.32 11.95
C VAL A 182 14.57 -18.74 12.14
N LEU A 183 13.28 -19.02 11.91
CA LEU A 183 12.69 -20.33 12.22
C LEU A 183 13.43 -21.50 11.56
N LYS A 184 13.88 -21.36 10.32
CA LYS A 184 14.64 -22.42 9.63
C LYS A 184 15.99 -22.69 10.30
N ASP A 185 16.74 -21.65 10.62
CA ASP A 185 18.02 -21.74 11.32
C ASP A 185 17.83 -22.33 12.73
N LEU A 186 16.75 -21.94 13.42
CA LEU A 186 16.41 -22.44 14.76
C LEU A 186 16.04 -23.93 14.75
N ILE A 187 15.23 -24.38 13.80
CA ILE A 187 14.88 -25.80 13.63
C ILE A 187 16.14 -26.62 13.32
N ALA A 188 17.00 -26.13 12.42
CA ALA A 188 18.25 -26.79 12.08
C ALA A 188 19.18 -26.90 13.30
N PHE A 189 19.28 -25.84 14.10
CA PHE A 189 20.05 -25.84 15.34
C PHE A 189 19.52 -26.87 16.34
N TYR A 190 18.21 -26.91 16.60
CA TYR A 190 17.64 -27.90 17.51
C TYR A 190 17.82 -29.33 17.01
N PHE A 191 17.62 -29.57 15.73
CA PHE A 191 17.82 -30.88 15.13
C PHE A 191 19.25 -31.38 15.38
N ALA A 192 20.26 -30.55 15.11
CA ALA A 192 21.65 -30.90 15.37
C ALA A 192 21.96 -31.01 16.88
N TYR A 193 21.39 -30.14 17.71
CA TYR A 193 21.55 -30.17 19.16
C TYR A 193 21.05 -31.49 19.77
N TYR A 194 19.84 -31.93 19.40
CA TYR A 194 19.26 -33.18 19.90
C TYR A 194 19.94 -34.43 19.32
N ILE A 195 20.48 -34.37 18.11
CA ILE A 195 21.32 -35.46 17.57
C ILE A 195 22.56 -35.66 18.43
N ILE A 196 23.25 -34.58 18.79
CA ILE A 196 24.43 -34.65 19.66
C ILE A 196 24.04 -35.16 21.05
N LEU A 197 22.94 -34.66 21.61
CA LEU A 197 22.44 -35.13 22.90
C LEU A 197 22.09 -36.62 22.89
N PHE A 198 21.42 -37.08 21.82
CA PHE A 198 21.11 -38.49 21.63
C PHE A 198 22.39 -39.34 21.53
N PHE A 199 23.39 -38.87 20.78
CA PHE A 199 24.69 -39.51 20.71
C PHE A 199 25.38 -39.59 22.09
N GLN A 200 25.33 -38.50 22.86
CA GLN A 200 25.88 -38.42 24.22
C GLN A 200 25.21 -39.39 25.20
N TRP A 201 23.90 -39.59 25.07
CA TRP A 201 23.16 -40.43 26.00
C TRP A 201 23.28 -41.92 25.68
N TYR A 202 23.12 -42.29 24.40
CA TYR A 202 23.00 -43.69 23.97
C TYR A 202 24.30 -44.35 23.50
N TYR A 203 25.28 -43.58 23.00
CA TYR A 203 26.47 -44.16 22.34
C TYR A 203 27.77 -43.97 23.12
N LEU A 204 27.86 -42.95 23.99
CA LEU A 204 29.09 -42.62 24.70
C LEU A 204 29.20 -43.37 26.04
N ASP A 205 30.30 -44.09 26.23
CA ASP A 205 30.67 -44.74 27.49
C ASP A 205 31.05 -43.71 28.57
N GLU A 206 31.08 -44.09 29.85
CA GLU A 206 31.38 -43.18 30.97
C GLU A 206 32.70 -42.41 30.80
N LYS A 207 33.79 -43.10 30.39
CA LYS A 207 35.08 -42.45 30.11
C LYS A 207 34.99 -41.46 28.95
N GLN A 208 34.22 -41.79 27.92
CA GLN A 208 34.07 -40.92 26.75
C GLN A 208 33.20 -39.70 27.05
N LYS A 209 32.20 -39.84 27.95
CA LYS A 209 31.40 -38.72 28.48
C LYS A 209 32.28 -37.71 29.23
N GLU A 210 33.29 -38.18 29.97
CA GLU A 210 34.27 -37.31 30.63
C GLU A 210 35.10 -36.51 29.60
N TYR A 211 35.65 -37.17 28.57
CA TYR A 211 36.36 -36.48 27.47
C TYR A 211 35.46 -35.48 26.74
N PHE A 212 34.21 -35.85 26.46
CA PHE A 212 33.23 -34.97 25.82
C PHE A 212 32.90 -33.75 26.69
N THR A 213 32.83 -33.93 28.01
CA THR A 213 32.68 -32.82 28.96
C THR A 213 33.85 -31.82 28.86
N GLY A 214 35.07 -32.32 28.64
CA GLY A 214 36.22 -31.47 28.31
C GLY A 214 36.02 -30.62 27.04
N TRP A 215 35.46 -31.21 25.98
CA TRP A 215 35.10 -30.50 24.75
C TRP A 215 34.00 -29.44 24.98
N ILE A 216 32.98 -29.76 25.78
CA ILE A 216 31.92 -28.80 26.15
C ILE A 216 32.56 -27.56 26.81
N ILE A 217 33.42 -27.76 27.80
CA ILE A 217 34.09 -26.66 28.52
C ILE A 217 34.99 -25.86 27.57
N TRP A 218 35.75 -26.53 26.70
CA TRP A 218 36.62 -25.86 25.74
C TRP A 218 35.82 -25.00 24.75
N CYS A 219 34.71 -25.51 24.22
CA CYS A 219 33.80 -24.75 23.36
C CYS A 219 33.10 -23.61 24.11
N GLU A 220 32.74 -23.81 25.39
CA GLU A 220 32.15 -22.77 26.24
C GLU A 220 33.10 -21.57 26.37
N ILE A 221 34.39 -21.82 26.67
CA ILE A 221 35.43 -20.79 26.72
C ILE A 221 35.65 -20.19 25.32
N GLY A 222 35.75 -21.03 24.29
CA GLY A 222 35.93 -20.62 22.89
C GLY A 222 34.88 -19.60 22.42
N SER A 223 33.62 -19.80 22.83
CA SER A 223 32.50 -18.92 22.47
C SER A 223 32.63 -17.49 23.02
N GLN A 224 33.39 -17.28 24.11
CA GLN A 224 33.57 -15.96 24.74
C GLN A 224 34.54 -15.06 23.95
N TYR A 225 35.39 -15.64 23.11
CA TYR A 225 36.36 -14.87 22.32
C TYR A 225 35.75 -14.18 21.08
N ILE A 226 34.52 -14.52 20.70
CA ILE A 226 33.88 -13.97 19.49
C ILE A 226 32.95 -12.80 19.87
N PRO A 227 33.35 -11.53 19.61
CA PRO A 227 32.55 -10.36 19.96
C PRO A 227 31.45 -10.10 18.91
N LEU A 228 30.45 -10.99 18.84
CA LEU A 228 29.38 -10.93 17.83
C LEU A 228 28.63 -9.59 17.84
N SER A 229 28.36 -9.04 19.02
CA SER A 229 27.58 -7.80 19.14
C SER A 229 28.26 -6.62 18.43
N PHE A 230 29.58 -6.52 18.53
CA PHE A 230 30.35 -5.48 17.85
C PHE A 230 30.30 -5.69 16.34
N LEU A 231 30.66 -6.89 15.88
CA LEU A 231 30.75 -7.21 14.45
C LEU A 231 29.41 -7.04 13.71
N LEU A 232 28.33 -7.57 14.28
CA LEU A 232 26.98 -7.43 13.73
C LEU A 232 26.49 -5.98 13.80
N GLY A 233 26.80 -5.26 14.88
CA GLY A 233 26.44 -3.85 15.03
C GLY A 233 26.99 -2.96 13.91
N PHE A 234 28.29 -3.06 13.62
CA PHE A 234 28.89 -2.29 12.51
C PHE A 234 28.36 -2.72 11.16
N PHE A 235 28.20 -4.03 10.94
CA PHE A 235 27.68 -4.54 9.67
C PHE A 235 26.27 -4.03 9.39
N VAL A 236 25.35 -4.22 10.35
CA VAL A 236 23.95 -3.82 10.20
C VAL A 236 23.82 -2.30 10.11
N ALA A 237 24.61 -1.53 10.85
CA ALA A 237 24.61 -0.07 10.73
C ALA A 237 24.96 0.41 9.32
N VAL A 238 25.98 -0.18 8.69
CA VAL A 238 26.35 0.13 7.29
C VAL A 238 25.24 -0.26 6.32
N VAL A 239 24.62 -1.44 6.51
CA VAL A 239 23.50 -1.89 5.66
C VAL A 239 22.31 -0.94 5.79
N VAL A 240 21.89 -0.60 7.01
CA VAL A 240 20.74 0.28 7.28
C VAL A 240 20.97 1.68 6.71
N ALA A 241 22.19 2.22 6.85
CA ALA A 241 22.55 3.51 6.25
C ALA A 241 22.39 3.47 4.71
N ARG A 242 22.94 2.45 4.05
CA ARG A 242 22.79 2.27 2.60
C ARG A 242 21.35 2.03 2.17
N TRP A 243 20.57 1.30 2.97
CA TRP A 243 19.15 1.08 2.72
C TRP A 243 18.37 2.40 2.73
N TRP A 244 18.63 3.26 3.73
CA TRP A 244 17.99 4.57 3.83
C TRP A 244 18.43 5.53 2.73
N GLU A 245 19.71 5.54 2.36
CA GLU A 245 20.19 6.33 1.23
C GLU A 245 19.53 5.90 -0.08
N GLN A 246 19.44 4.59 -0.36
CA GLN A 246 18.73 4.08 -1.53
C GLN A 246 17.26 4.52 -1.53
N PHE A 247 16.58 4.49 -0.37
CA PHE A 247 15.23 5.02 -0.25
C PHE A 247 15.14 6.50 -0.62
N ASN A 248 16.09 7.33 -0.15
CA ASN A 248 16.11 8.77 -0.43
C ASN A 248 16.40 9.09 -1.92
N TYR A 249 17.11 8.20 -2.62
CA TYR A 249 17.37 8.33 -4.06
C TYR A 249 16.23 7.82 -4.95
N ILE A 250 15.15 7.29 -4.37
CA ILE A 250 13.95 6.94 -5.15
C ILE A 250 13.40 8.20 -5.83
N SER A 251 13.52 8.25 -7.15
CA SER A 251 13.06 9.36 -7.96
C SER A 251 11.54 9.33 -8.12
N TRP A 252 10.88 10.31 -7.50
CA TRP A 252 9.46 10.58 -7.67
C TRP A 252 9.22 11.64 -8.73
N PRO A 253 8.17 11.51 -9.55
CA PRO A 253 7.94 12.42 -10.66
C PRO A 253 7.25 13.72 -10.29
N ASP A 254 6.75 13.83 -9.06
CA ASP A 254 5.90 14.91 -8.58
C ASP A 254 6.53 16.28 -8.83
N LYS A 255 7.81 16.46 -8.45
CA LYS A 255 8.53 17.73 -8.64
C LYS A 255 8.69 18.09 -10.12
N LEU A 256 9.04 17.13 -10.95
CA LEU A 256 9.17 17.32 -12.41
C LEU A 256 7.82 17.72 -13.01
N MET A 257 6.76 17.00 -12.66
CA MET A 257 5.44 17.23 -13.23
C MET A 257 4.80 18.53 -12.75
N MET A 258 4.98 18.92 -11.49
CA MET A 258 4.57 20.24 -10.99
C MET A 258 5.24 21.36 -11.79
N MET A 259 6.54 21.21 -12.10
CA MET A 259 7.26 22.18 -12.92
C MET A 259 6.74 22.22 -14.36
N VAL A 260 6.51 21.06 -14.97
CA VAL A 260 5.95 20.93 -16.33
C VAL A 260 4.59 21.62 -16.45
N VAL A 261 3.69 21.44 -15.47
CA VAL A 261 2.37 22.09 -15.48
C VAL A 261 2.50 23.61 -15.34
N THR A 262 3.43 24.09 -14.52
CA THR A 262 3.65 25.52 -14.28
C THR A 262 4.24 26.23 -15.51
N CYS A 263 5.24 25.62 -16.15
CA CYS A 263 5.93 26.23 -17.30
C CYS A 263 5.18 26.07 -18.63
N LEU A 264 4.25 25.11 -18.73
CA LEU A 264 3.50 24.81 -19.97
C LEU A 264 1.98 24.85 -19.73
N PRO A 265 1.38 26.03 -19.45
CA PRO A 265 -0.03 26.16 -19.15
C PRO A 265 -0.93 26.01 -20.40
N GLY A 266 -2.23 25.75 -20.19
CA GLY A 266 -3.24 25.72 -21.25
C GLY A 266 -3.32 24.44 -22.09
N ASP A 267 -4.41 24.27 -22.84
CA ASP A 267 -4.73 23.01 -23.53
C ASP A 267 -3.84 22.70 -24.73
N HIS A 268 -3.35 23.74 -25.42
CA HIS A 268 -2.42 23.57 -26.54
C HIS A 268 -1.08 22.93 -26.12
N ASN A 269 -0.74 22.97 -24.83
CA ASN A 269 0.42 22.33 -24.24
C ASN A 269 0.11 20.93 -23.68
N LEU A 270 -1.15 20.49 -23.67
CA LEU A 270 -1.55 19.18 -23.13
C LEU A 270 -0.80 18.01 -23.78
N PRO A 271 -0.62 17.94 -25.12
CA PRO A 271 0.14 16.84 -25.73
C PRO A 271 1.61 16.80 -25.27
N VAL A 272 2.21 17.97 -25.05
CA VAL A 272 3.59 18.09 -24.56
C VAL A 272 3.69 17.60 -23.12
N ARG A 273 2.77 18.02 -22.24
CA ARG A 273 2.72 17.55 -20.84
C ARG A 273 2.52 16.04 -20.76
N GLN A 274 1.64 15.49 -21.60
CA GLN A 274 1.38 14.05 -21.69
C GLN A 274 2.61 13.28 -22.20
N ALA A 275 3.31 13.79 -23.22
CA ALA A 275 4.55 13.20 -23.71
C ALA A 275 5.63 13.17 -22.62
N ILE A 276 5.84 14.28 -21.91
CA ILE A 276 6.84 14.34 -20.83
C ILE A 276 6.48 13.37 -19.69
N ALA A 277 5.22 13.33 -19.27
CA ALA A 277 4.77 12.41 -18.22
C ALA A 277 4.95 10.94 -18.61
N ARG A 278 4.58 10.59 -19.86
CA ARG A 278 4.71 9.23 -20.37
C ARG A 278 6.17 8.82 -20.57
N TRP A 279 7.01 9.68 -21.13
CA TRP A 279 8.45 9.40 -21.27
C TRP A 279 9.17 9.29 -19.92
N SER A 280 8.75 10.08 -18.92
CA SER A 280 9.27 9.96 -17.55
C SER A 280 8.83 8.63 -16.90
N SER A 281 7.59 8.20 -17.16
CA SER A 281 7.08 6.87 -16.73
C SER A 281 7.84 5.73 -17.41
N LEU A 282 8.11 5.89 -18.70
CA LEU A 282 8.86 4.92 -19.49
C LEU A 282 10.31 4.79 -19.01
N GLN A 283 10.98 5.91 -18.75
CA GLN A 283 12.30 5.91 -18.11
C GLN A 283 12.28 5.14 -16.80
N ALA A 284 11.32 5.45 -15.92
CA ALA A 284 11.19 4.78 -14.64
C ALA A 284 10.99 3.27 -14.83
N ALA A 285 10.11 2.85 -15.75
CA ALA A 285 9.88 1.42 -16.01
C ALA A 285 11.13 0.69 -16.50
N ILE A 286 11.90 1.29 -17.42
CA ILE A 286 13.14 0.69 -17.91
C ILE A 286 14.20 0.65 -16.80
N ALA A 287 14.39 1.75 -16.07
CA ALA A 287 15.36 1.84 -14.98
C ALA A 287 15.04 0.84 -13.85
N TRP A 288 13.77 0.78 -13.42
CA TRP A 288 13.32 -0.16 -12.39
C TRP A 288 13.40 -1.61 -12.84
N SER A 289 13.23 -1.91 -14.14
CA SER A 289 13.44 -3.27 -14.66
C SER A 289 14.91 -3.70 -14.57
N GLY A 290 15.85 -2.74 -14.57
CA GLY A 290 17.27 -3.01 -14.39
C GLY A 290 17.69 -3.29 -12.94
N ILE A 291 16.94 -2.76 -11.96
CA ILE A 291 17.33 -2.79 -10.53
C ILE A 291 16.40 -3.67 -9.69
N SER A 292 15.11 -3.74 -10.01
CA SER A 292 14.09 -4.44 -9.22
C SER A 292 13.62 -5.73 -9.89
N VAL A 293 13.71 -6.84 -9.17
CA VAL A 293 13.28 -8.17 -9.64
C VAL A 293 11.78 -8.20 -9.93
N ARG A 294 10.97 -7.56 -9.08
CA ARG A 294 9.51 -7.49 -9.27
C ARG A 294 9.13 -6.74 -10.55
N THR A 295 9.85 -5.66 -10.86
CA THR A 295 9.60 -4.88 -12.08
C THR A 295 10.09 -5.63 -13.31
N LEU A 296 11.25 -6.28 -13.24
CA LEU A 296 11.77 -7.13 -14.30
C LEU A 296 10.80 -8.27 -14.65
N LYS A 297 10.19 -8.92 -13.66
CA LYS A 297 9.17 -9.96 -13.90
C LYS A 297 7.90 -9.41 -14.56
N ARG A 298 7.59 -8.13 -14.34
CA ARG A 298 6.44 -7.45 -14.95
C ARG A 298 6.72 -6.98 -16.37
N PHE A 299 7.94 -6.52 -16.66
CA PHE A 299 8.38 -6.12 -18.00
C PHE A 299 9.65 -6.87 -18.42
N PRO A 300 9.57 -8.17 -18.72
CA PRO A 300 10.76 -8.95 -19.08
C PRO A 300 11.38 -8.51 -20.40
N THR A 301 10.58 -7.95 -21.31
CA THR A 301 11.03 -7.48 -22.62
C THR A 301 10.51 -6.07 -22.90
N GLU A 302 11.23 -5.34 -23.74
CA GLU A 302 10.85 -3.99 -24.18
C GLU A 302 9.44 -3.95 -24.81
N ARG A 303 8.98 -5.05 -25.43
CA ARG A 303 7.63 -5.16 -25.99
C ARG A 303 6.53 -5.07 -24.94
N HIS A 304 6.75 -5.58 -23.73
CA HIS A 304 5.78 -5.44 -22.64
C HIS A 304 5.56 -3.97 -22.27
N LEU A 305 6.55 -3.08 -22.49
CA LEU A 305 6.40 -1.63 -22.25
C LEU A 305 5.47 -0.97 -23.29
N VAL A 306 5.49 -1.48 -24.53
CA VAL A 306 4.58 -1.05 -25.60
C VAL A 306 3.16 -1.54 -25.31
N GLU A 307 3.00 -2.80 -24.91
CA GLU A 307 1.72 -3.38 -24.49
C GLU A 307 1.12 -2.67 -23.27
N ALA A 308 1.96 -2.20 -22.34
CA ALA A 308 1.55 -1.35 -21.22
C ALA A 308 1.27 0.11 -21.60
N HIS A 309 1.33 0.47 -22.89
CA HIS A 309 1.09 1.81 -23.40
C HIS A 309 2.04 2.89 -22.84
N LEU A 310 3.24 2.49 -22.38
CA LEU A 310 4.29 3.42 -21.95
C LEU A 310 5.11 3.93 -23.15
N MET A 311 5.16 3.15 -24.22
CA MET A 311 5.88 3.46 -25.46
C MET A 311 4.96 3.23 -26.66
N THR A 312 5.00 4.11 -27.66
CA THR A 312 4.27 3.89 -28.93
C THR A 312 5.09 3.01 -29.88
N GLU A 313 4.46 2.44 -30.91
CA GLU A 313 5.18 1.65 -31.93
C GLU A 313 6.25 2.47 -32.67
N GLU A 314 6.03 3.76 -32.87
CA GLU A 314 7.01 4.66 -33.49
C GLU A 314 8.22 4.89 -32.57
N GLU A 315 7.97 5.12 -31.28
CA GLU A 315 9.01 5.27 -30.29
C GLU A 315 9.79 3.97 -30.05
N TYR A 316 9.13 2.82 -30.18
CA TYR A 316 9.78 1.52 -30.10
C TYR A 316 10.80 1.33 -31.22
N LYS A 317 10.46 1.75 -32.45
CA LYS A 317 11.43 1.76 -33.56
C LYS A 317 12.60 2.70 -33.29
N MET A 318 12.33 3.89 -32.75
CA MET A 318 13.38 4.84 -32.37
C MET A 318 14.27 4.30 -31.24
N PHE A 319 13.68 3.64 -30.24
CA PHE A 319 14.39 3.08 -29.09
C PHE A 319 15.26 1.88 -29.44
N THR A 320 14.75 1.00 -30.31
CA THR A 320 15.50 -0.17 -30.79
C THR A 320 16.63 0.21 -31.73
N GLY A 321 16.48 1.29 -32.51
CA GLY A 321 17.52 1.82 -33.40
C GLY A 321 18.74 2.43 -32.69
N VAL A 322 18.66 2.71 -31.38
CA VAL A 322 19.83 3.13 -30.60
C VAL A 322 20.67 1.90 -30.27
N GLU A 323 21.91 1.82 -30.74
CA GLU A 323 22.85 0.77 -30.34
C GLU A 323 23.54 1.17 -29.03
N GLU A 324 23.19 0.51 -27.92
CA GLU A 324 23.84 0.71 -26.62
C GLU A 324 24.00 -0.63 -25.90
N ARG A 325 25.18 -0.86 -25.31
CA ARG A 325 25.53 -2.12 -24.64
C ARG A 325 25.25 -2.10 -23.14
N HIS A 326 25.20 -0.92 -22.51
CA HIS A 326 25.15 -0.78 -21.04
C HIS A 326 23.75 -0.40 -20.53
N GLY A 327 22.72 -0.66 -21.33
CA GLY A 327 21.32 -0.36 -21.02
C GLY A 327 20.86 1.01 -21.51
N LYS A 328 19.57 1.12 -21.83
CA LYS A 328 18.95 2.26 -22.52
C LYS A 328 18.04 3.09 -21.62
N TRP A 329 18.19 2.97 -20.30
CA TRP A 329 17.28 3.60 -19.33
C TRP A 329 17.28 5.13 -19.39
N PHE A 330 18.36 5.76 -19.87
CA PHE A 330 18.47 7.22 -20.00
C PHE A 330 17.84 7.77 -21.30
N VAL A 331 17.49 6.92 -22.27
CA VAL A 331 17.02 7.35 -23.60
C VAL A 331 15.75 8.21 -23.53
N PRO A 332 14.71 7.88 -22.73
CA PRO A 332 13.53 8.75 -22.64
C PRO A 332 13.82 10.13 -22.03
N VAL A 333 14.81 10.26 -21.14
CA VAL A 333 15.26 11.57 -20.62
C VAL A 333 15.81 12.44 -21.74
N MET A 334 16.58 11.83 -22.63
CA MET A 334 17.13 12.54 -23.80
C MET A 334 16.01 13.04 -24.72
N TRP A 335 14.94 12.27 -24.89
CA TRP A 335 13.76 12.70 -25.65
C TRP A 335 13.08 13.90 -25.00
N ILE A 336 12.91 13.88 -23.67
CA ILE A 336 12.36 15.02 -22.92
C ILE A 336 13.25 16.26 -23.10
N SER A 337 14.56 16.12 -22.91
CA SER A 337 15.51 17.22 -23.08
C SER A 337 15.46 17.83 -24.48
N ASN A 338 15.42 16.98 -25.52
CA ASN A 338 15.30 17.43 -26.92
C ASN A 338 13.97 18.14 -27.19
N LEU A 339 12.86 17.66 -26.62
CA LEU A 339 11.55 18.30 -26.71
C LEU A 339 11.58 19.68 -26.05
N LEU A 340 12.14 19.81 -24.85
CA LEU A 340 12.30 21.10 -24.18
C LEU A 340 13.18 22.07 -25.00
N GLY A 341 14.26 21.59 -25.57
CA GLY A 341 15.11 22.38 -26.48
C GLY A 341 14.38 22.82 -27.75
N ALA A 342 13.46 22.00 -28.28
CA ALA A 342 12.62 22.38 -29.41
C ALA A 342 11.59 23.46 -29.04
N LEU A 343 10.97 23.36 -27.87
CA LEU A 343 10.04 24.39 -27.37
C LEU A 343 10.74 25.74 -27.17
N TYR A 344 11.98 25.73 -26.68
CA TYR A 344 12.79 26.93 -26.55
C TYR A 344 13.13 27.56 -27.90
N ARG A 345 13.56 26.76 -28.90
CA ARG A 345 13.82 27.25 -30.27
C ARG A 345 12.57 27.82 -30.93
N GLN A 346 11.39 27.28 -30.63
CA GLN A 346 10.10 27.78 -31.08
C GLN A 346 9.61 29.01 -30.29
N GLN A 347 10.39 29.52 -29.34
CA GLN A 347 10.03 30.63 -28.43
C GLN A 347 8.73 30.37 -27.65
N ARG A 348 8.39 29.11 -27.39
CA ARG A 348 7.22 28.73 -26.57
C ARG A 348 7.52 28.80 -25.06
N ILE A 349 8.79 28.69 -24.70
CA ILE A 349 9.30 28.83 -23.33
C ILE A 349 10.51 29.76 -23.34
N ASP A 350 10.72 30.49 -22.25
CA ASP A 350 11.89 31.34 -22.06
C ASP A 350 13.10 30.57 -21.46
N SER A 351 14.23 31.25 -21.33
CA SER A 351 15.46 30.66 -20.80
C SER A 351 15.37 30.28 -19.31
N VAL A 352 14.55 30.98 -18.53
CA VAL A 352 14.35 30.71 -17.09
C VAL A 352 13.51 29.45 -16.91
N GLN A 353 12.40 29.33 -17.63
CA GLN A 353 11.55 28.16 -17.68
C GLN A 353 12.31 26.92 -18.15
N LEU A 354 13.15 27.05 -19.19
CA LEU A 354 13.99 25.96 -19.65
C LEU A 354 14.95 25.50 -18.54
N ASN A 355 15.63 26.41 -17.85
CA ASN A 355 16.54 26.06 -16.76
C ASN A 355 15.82 25.38 -15.60
N MET A 356 14.64 25.88 -15.20
CA MET A 356 13.81 25.29 -14.16
C MET A 356 13.38 23.85 -14.50
N LEU A 357 12.96 23.61 -15.75
CA LEU A 357 12.56 22.29 -16.23
C LEU A 357 13.76 21.33 -16.32
N MET A 358 14.89 21.78 -16.86
CA MET A 358 16.10 20.98 -16.97
C MET A 358 16.66 20.59 -15.60
N GLN A 359 16.62 21.48 -14.60
CA GLN A 359 17.05 21.16 -13.24
C GLN A 359 16.21 20.04 -12.61
N GLN A 360 14.88 20.07 -12.78
CA GLN A 360 14.02 19.00 -12.28
C GLN A 360 14.22 17.69 -13.05
N LEU A 361 14.46 17.76 -14.36
CA LEU A 361 14.74 16.59 -15.18
C LEU A 361 16.05 15.90 -14.76
N TYR A 362 17.11 16.66 -14.51
CA TYR A 362 18.37 16.11 -14.02
C TYR A 362 18.23 15.53 -12.63
N SER A 363 17.55 16.22 -11.71
CA SER A 363 17.26 15.70 -10.37
C SER A 363 16.52 14.35 -10.42
N PHE A 364 15.52 14.22 -11.31
CA PHE A 364 14.81 12.95 -11.53
C PHE A 364 15.73 11.85 -12.10
N ARG A 365 16.58 12.17 -13.06
CA ARG A 365 17.55 11.23 -13.65
C ARG A 365 18.64 10.79 -12.68
N ASP A 366 19.12 11.70 -11.83
CA ASP A 366 20.24 11.45 -10.93
C ASP A 366 19.87 10.50 -9.78
N GLY A 367 18.61 10.50 -9.33
CA GLY A 367 18.17 9.48 -8.36
C GLY A 367 18.27 8.06 -8.94
N PHE A 368 17.80 7.83 -10.17
CA PHE A 368 18.01 6.54 -10.85
C PHE A 368 19.49 6.23 -11.06
N ALA A 369 20.30 7.21 -11.46
CA ALA A 369 21.73 7.02 -11.65
C ALA A 369 22.40 6.52 -10.36
N MET A 370 22.08 7.12 -9.21
CA MET A 370 22.63 6.66 -7.93
C MET A 370 22.11 5.28 -7.54
N LEU A 371 20.84 4.95 -7.80
CA LEU A 371 20.35 3.59 -7.57
C LEU A 371 21.11 2.54 -8.39
N PHE A 372 21.45 2.83 -9.65
CA PHE A 372 22.34 1.97 -10.44
C PHE A 372 23.74 1.84 -9.83
N VAL A 373 24.29 2.91 -9.25
CA VAL A 373 25.58 2.85 -8.54
C VAL A 373 25.49 1.95 -7.30
N TYR A 374 24.40 2.01 -6.52
CA TYR A 374 24.22 1.12 -5.37
C TYR A 374 24.04 -0.35 -5.77
N ASP A 375 23.38 -0.63 -6.89
CA ASP A 375 23.27 -1.99 -7.42
C ASP A 375 24.61 -2.51 -7.95
N TRP A 376 25.39 -1.66 -8.64
CA TRP A 376 26.70 -2.04 -9.16
C TRP A 376 27.74 -2.22 -8.04
N VAL A 377 27.80 -1.28 -7.10
CA VAL A 377 28.77 -1.26 -5.99
C VAL A 377 28.10 -1.81 -4.73
N LYS A 378 28.05 -3.13 -4.64
CA LYS A 378 27.53 -3.87 -3.47
C LYS A 378 28.49 -3.79 -2.29
N ILE A 379 28.00 -4.13 -1.10
CA ILE A 379 28.86 -4.30 0.09
C ILE A 379 29.93 -5.35 -0.23
N PRO A 380 31.23 -5.11 0.06
CA PRO A 380 32.29 -6.05 -0.26
C PRO A 380 32.00 -7.46 0.25
N LEU A 381 32.13 -8.44 -0.63
CA LEU A 381 31.83 -9.85 -0.32
C LEU A 381 32.62 -10.35 0.89
N VAL A 382 33.88 -9.94 1.04
CA VAL A 382 34.70 -10.31 2.20
C VAL A 382 34.07 -9.85 3.53
N TYR A 383 33.42 -8.68 3.53
CA TYR A 383 32.80 -8.15 4.74
C TYR A 383 31.56 -8.97 5.11
N THR A 384 30.71 -9.30 4.13
CA THR A 384 29.53 -10.16 4.36
C THR A 384 29.94 -11.57 4.79
N GLN A 385 31.02 -12.12 4.21
CA GLN A 385 31.58 -13.41 4.58
C GLN A 385 32.10 -13.44 6.02
N VAL A 386 32.88 -12.44 6.45
CA VAL A 386 33.44 -12.39 7.82
C VAL A 386 32.33 -12.40 8.87
N VAL A 387 31.29 -11.59 8.66
CA VAL A 387 30.15 -11.49 9.60
C VAL A 387 29.36 -12.79 9.63
N ALA A 388 29.13 -13.42 8.47
CA ALA A 388 28.44 -14.70 8.39
C ALA A 388 29.24 -15.82 9.06
N ILE A 389 30.54 -15.95 8.77
CA ILE A 389 31.43 -16.97 9.34
C ILE A 389 31.52 -16.81 10.86
N ALA A 390 31.70 -15.58 11.36
CA ALA A 390 31.76 -15.34 12.80
C ALA A 390 30.46 -15.74 13.51
N THR A 391 29.30 -15.38 12.92
CA THR A 391 27.98 -15.64 13.51
C THR A 391 27.63 -17.13 13.47
N TYR A 392 27.73 -17.78 12.30
CA TYR A 392 27.46 -19.21 12.17
C TYR A 392 28.50 -20.05 12.91
N GLY A 393 29.77 -19.66 12.87
CA GLY A 393 30.86 -20.29 13.62
C GLY A 393 30.64 -20.25 15.13
N TYR A 394 30.18 -19.11 15.67
CA TYR A 394 29.79 -19.01 17.07
C TYR A 394 28.70 -20.03 17.43
N PHE A 395 27.64 -20.15 16.64
CA PHE A 395 26.57 -21.12 16.93
C PHE A 395 27.00 -22.58 16.73
N MET A 396 27.95 -22.85 15.82
CA MET A 396 28.57 -24.18 15.72
C MET A 396 29.36 -24.53 16.99
N ILE A 397 30.08 -23.57 17.58
CA ILE A 397 30.77 -23.77 18.86
C ILE A 397 29.74 -23.95 19.99
N CYS A 398 28.67 -23.15 20.02
CA CYS A 398 27.60 -23.28 21.02
C CYS A 398 26.83 -24.60 20.92
N LEU A 399 26.76 -25.22 19.74
CA LEU A 399 26.11 -26.51 19.54
C LEU A 399 26.72 -27.61 20.45
N ILE A 400 28.03 -27.52 20.68
CA ILE A 400 28.77 -28.42 21.59
C ILE A 400 28.87 -27.80 22.98
N GLY A 401 29.26 -26.53 23.09
CA GLY A 401 29.52 -25.87 24.37
C GLY A 401 28.30 -25.64 25.25
N ARG A 402 27.08 -25.82 24.74
CA ARG A 402 25.82 -25.69 25.50
C ARG A 402 25.11 -27.03 25.71
N GLN A 403 25.77 -28.15 25.41
CA GLN A 403 25.26 -29.48 25.75
C GLN A 403 25.27 -29.69 27.27
N PRO A 404 24.35 -30.50 27.82
CA PRO A 404 24.32 -30.79 29.24
C PRO A 404 25.54 -31.62 29.65
N LYS A 405 26.14 -31.23 30.78
CA LYS A 405 27.25 -31.97 31.40
C LYS A 405 26.64 -33.14 32.17
N ILE A 406 26.80 -34.36 31.66
CA ILE A 406 26.25 -35.59 32.28
C ILE A 406 27.18 -36.03 33.41
N ASP A 407 27.11 -35.31 34.54
CA ASP A 407 27.71 -35.67 35.83
C ASP A 407 26.55 -35.96 36.82
N GLU A 408 26.67 -37.04 37.61
CA GLU A 408 25.72 -37.41 38.67
C GLU A 408 25.36 -36.23 39.60
N HIS A 409 26.29 -35.31 39.86
CA HIS A 409 26.06 -34.15 40.73
C HIS A 409 25.31 -33.00 40.04
N SER A 410 25.51 -32.82 38.72
CA SER A 410 24.88 -31.75 37.93
C SER A 410 23.44 -32.09 37.51
N MET A 411 23.13 -33.38 37.33
CA MET A 411 21.79 -33.89 37.00
C MET A 411 20.71 -33.55 38.04
N ARG A 412 21.10 -33.30 39.32
CA ARG A 412 20.18 -33.02 40.42
C ARG A 412 19.75 -31.55 40.55
N LYS A 413 20.42 -30.62 39.86
CA LYS A 413 20.24 -29.17 40.04
C LYS A 413 19.76 -28.43 38.79
N GLU A 414 19.84 -29.01 37.61
CA GLU A 414 19.64 -28.26 36.36
C GLU A 414 18.36 -28.63 35.60
N VAL A 415 17.45 -27.66 35.51
CA VAL A 415 16.28 -27.66 34.60
C VAL A 415 16.72 -27.54 33.12
N SER A 416 18.01 -27.29 32.88
CA SER A 416 18.68 -27.12 31.58
C SER A 416 18.68 -28.36 30.67
N ILE A 417 18.33 -29.54 31.20
CA ILE A 417 18.64 -30.83 30.57
C ILE A 417 17.84 -31.08 29.27
N LEU A 418 16.66 -30.48 29.10
CA LEU A 418 15.81 -30.77 27.94
C LEU A 418 15.80 -29.67 26.87
N PHE A 419 15.95 -28.39 27.25
CA PHE A 419 15.72 -27.28 26.32
C PHE A 419 16.64 -26.08 26.59
N PRO A 420 17.50 -25.68 25.63
CA PRO A 420 18.47 -24.60 25.82
C PRO A 420 17.85 -23.20 25.64
N VAL A 421 16.95 -22.79 26.54
CA VAL A 421 16.16 -21.52 26.47
C VAL A 421 17.02 -20.30 26.14
N PHE A 422 18.14 -20.11 26.85
CA PHE A 422 18.98 -18.92 26.65
C PHE A 422 19.72 -18.93 25.31
N THR A 423 20.08 -20.12 24.81
CA THR A 423 20.68 -20.27 23.48
C THR A 423 19.64 -19.97 22.40
N THR A 424 18.37 -20.34 22.61
CA THR A 424 17.25 -19.94 21.74
C THR A 424 17.15 -18.43 21.61
N PHE A 425 17.18 -17.70 22.73
CA PHE A 425 17.18 -16.24 22.71
C PHE A 425 18.41 -15.68 22.00
N GLN A 426 19.60 -16.24 22.24
CA GLN A 426 20.82 -15.83 21.53
C GLN A 426 20.69 -16.02 20.01
N ILE A 427 20.10 -17.13 19.53
CA ILE A 427 19.82 -17.35 18.11
C ILE A 427 18.85 -16.28 17.59
N LEU A 428 17.74 -16.05 18.28
CA LEU A 428 16.76 -15.03 17.89
C LEU A 428 17.41 -13.64 17.78
N PHE A 429 18.30 -13.27 18.70
CA PHE A 429 19.00 -11.99 18.65
C PHE A 429 20.09 -11.96 17.59
N TYR A 430 21.08 -12.84 17.61
CA TYR A 430 22.26 -12.73 16.74
C TYR A 430 22.00 -13.20 15.30
N ILE A 431 21.32 -14.34 15.10
CA ILE A 431 20.92 -14.75 13.74
C ILE A 431 19.86 -13.79 13.24
N GLY A 432 18.90 -13.39 14.08
CA GLY A 432 17.92 -12.36 13.72
C GLY A 432 18.55 -11.08 13.22
N TRP A 433 19.55 -10.57 13.95
CA TRP A 433 20.25 -9.36 13.58
C TRP A 433 21.05 -9.51 12.28
N LEU A 434 21.69 -10.68 12.07
CA LEU A 434 22.28 -11.02 10.77
C LEU A 434 21.24 -11.01 9.65
N LYS A 435 20.05 -11.60 9.87
CA LYS A 435 18.95 -11.62 8.88
C LYS A 435 18.45 -10.23 8.55
N VAL A 436 18.35 -9.33 9.54
CA VAL A 436 18.03 -7.91 9.29
C VAL A 436 19.03 -7.30 8.30
N GLY A 437 20.33 -7.53 8.52
CA GLY A 437 21.37 -7.09 7.58
C GLY A 437 21.27 -7.76 6.20
N GLN A 438 20.83 -9.02 6.11
CA GLN A 438 20.67 -9.72 4.84
C GLN A 438 19.48 -9.18 4.02
N TYR A 439 18.31 -9.01 4.64
CA TYR A 439 17.11 -8.52 3.95
C TYR A 439 17.26 -7.07 3.49
N LEU A 440 17.86 -6.21 4.31
CA LEU A 440 18.05 -4.80 3.95
C LEU A 440 19.20 -4.59 2.94
N MET A 441 20.01 -5.61 2.65
CA MET A 441 21.13 -5.50 1.70
C MET A 441 20.64 -5.29 0.25
N ASN A 442 19.49 -5.86 -0.11
CA ASN A 442 18.89 -5.70 -1.44
C ASN A 442 17.40 -5.31 -1.33
N PRO A 443 17.07 -4.03 -1.12
CA PRO A 443 15.70 -3.59 -0.88
C PRO A 443 14.77 -3.64 -2.10
N PHE A 444 15.30 -3.99 -3.28
CA PHE A 444 14.54 -4.07 -4.53
C PHE A 444 14.29 -5.51 -4.99
N GLY A 445 14.49 -6.48 -4.09
CA GLY A 445 14.24 -7.89 -4.29
C GLY A 445 12.76 -8.27 -4.21
N GLU A 446 12.51 -9.43 -3.60
CA GLU A 446 11.18 -10.01 -3.45
C GLU A 446 10.78 -10.29 -1.99
N ASP A 447 11.57 -9.85 -1.02
CA ASP A 447 11.28 -10.05 0.40
C ASP A 447 10.03 -9.26 0.84
N ASP A 448 9.44 -9.67 1.96
CA ASP A 448 8.15 -9.13 2.43
C ASP A 448 8.21 -7.60 2.64
N ASP A 449 9.37 -7.08 3.06
CA ASP A 449 9.60 -5.68 3.42
C ASP A 449 10.34 -4.87 2.33
N ASP A 450 10.63 -5.48 1.18
CA ASP A 450 11.23 -4.79 0.04
C ASP A 450 10.27 -3.76 -0.57
N PHE A 451 10.83 -2.80 -1.32
CA PHE A 451 10.13 -1.66 -1.93
C PHE A 451 9.16 -2.02 -3.08
N GLY A 452 8.36 -3.08 -2.95
CA GLY A 452 7.51 -3.65 -4.01
C GLY A 452 6.47 -2.73 -4.62
N CYS A 453 5.93 -1.80 -3.83
CA CYS A 453 4.86 -0.91 -4.29
C CYS A 453 5.39 0.38 -4.91
N VAL A 454 6.69 0.70 -4.78
CA VAL A 454 7.24 1.98 -5.22
C VAL A 454 7.03 2.17 -6.72
N PHE A 455 7.32 1.16 -7.52
CA PHE A 455 7.12 1.23 -8.96
C PHE A 455 5.64 1.41 -9.38
N ILE A 456 4.72 0.65 -8.76
CA ILE A 456 3.28 0.74 -9.04
C ILE A 456 2.75 2.11 -8.62
N SER A 457 3.17 2.61 -7.46
CA SER A 457 2.82 3.95 -6.98
C SER A 457 3.36 5.03 -7.90
N ILE A 458 4.59 4.91 -8.42
CA ILE A 458 5.16 5.86 -9.39
C ILE A 458 4.32 5.88 -10.67
N LEU A 459 4.00 4.72 -11.24
CA LEU A 459 3.16 4.64 -12.45
C LEU A 459 1.73 5.19 -12.20
N LEU A 460 1.13 4.88 -11.06
CA LEU A 460 -0.19 5.41 -10.68
C LEU A 460 -0.13 6.93 -10.48
N SER A 461 0.92 7.46 -9.84
CA SER A 461 1.14 8.90 -9.71
C SER A 461 1.21 9.56 -11.09
N PHE A 462 1.96 8.99 -12.04
CA PHE A 462 2.02 9.52 -13.40
C PHE A 462 0.69 9.46 -14.14
N ASN A 463 -0.05 8.34 -14.07
CA ASN A 463 -1.37 8.23 -14.69
C ASN A 463 -2.38 9.21 -14.07
N ASN A 464 -2.33 9.40 -12.75
CA ASN A 464 -3.15 10.38 -12.05
C ASN A 464 -2.77 11.82 -12.41
N ILE A 465 -1.48 12.11 -12.63
CA ILE A 465 -1.00 13.41 -13.10
C ILE A 465 -1.46 13.67 -14.56
N ILE A 466 -1.38 12.65 -15.43
CA ILE A 466 -1.89 12.73 -16.80
C ILE A 466 -3.41 12.96 -16.83
N SER A 467 -4.16 12.38 -15.88
CA SER A 467 -5.60 12.63 -15.78
C SER A 467 -5.94 13.98 -15.13
N THR A 468 -5.19 14.44 -14.13
CA THR A 468 -5.43 15.73 -13.46
C THR A 468 -4.98 16.92 -14.32
N THR A 469 -4.00 16.76 -15.21
CA THR A 469 -3.64 17.79 -16.19
C THR A 469 -4.74 18.11 -17.21
N ARG A 470 -5.84 17.33 -17.24
CA ARG A 470 -7.07 17.67 -17.97
C ARG A 470 -8.06 18.53 -17.17
N SER A 471 -7.94 18.62 -15.84
CA SER A 471 -8.95 19.27 -14.97
C SER A 471 -8.49 20.61 -14.36
N VAL A 472 -7.28 21.07 -14.67
CA VAL A 472 -6.68 22.26 -14.03
C VAL A 472 -6.91 23.55 -14.84
N TYR A 473 -7.59 23.49 -15.99
CA TYR A 473 -8.00 24.67 -16.74
C TYR A 473 -9.43 24.52 -17.28
#